data_AF-A0ABD5LYP4-F1
#
_entry.id   AF-A0ABD5LYP4-F1
#
_cell.length_a   1.000
_cell.length_b   1.000
_cell.length_c   1.000
_cell.angle_alpha   90.00
_cell.angle_beta   90.00
_cell.angle_gamma   90.00
#
_symmetry.space_group_name_H-M   'P 1'
#
loop_
_entity.id
_entity.type
_entity.pdbx_description
1 polymer ?
#
loop_
_entity_poly.entity_id
_entity_poly.type
_entity_poly.pdbx_seq_one_letter_code
_entity_poly.pdbx_strand_id
1 'polypeptide(L)'
;MVNQSAISVFRVCRVRPYDHVGHVIFVEGTSFSACETWFNSEFLSDPLHIYQNNHQPLSSAGNAWIAGHSCLDDDVITNRLIAFAHLPKPGDLLIFANTAGYQMDLLENQFHRHPLPTRLTAVINSHQKPIFTIDN
;
A
#
# COMPACT_ATOMS: atom_id res chain seq x y z
N MET A 1 -0.06 22.19 -2.47
CA MET A 1 1.28 22.11 -3.08
C MET A 1 1.69 20.67 -3.42
N VAL A 2 1.28 19.66 -2.65
CA VAL A 2 1.67 18.25 -2.86
C VAL A 2 0.54 17.35 -3.40
N ASN A 3 -0.36 17.92 -4.21
CA ASN A 3 -1.42 17.13 -4.82
C ASN A 3 -0.86 16.34 -6.01
N GLN A 4 -1.19 15.05 -6.09
CA GLN A 4 -0.79 14.11 -7.13
C GLN A 4 0.73 14.01 -7.33
N SER A 5 1.52 14.23 -6.27
CA SER A 5 2.98 14.28 -6.35
C SER A 5 3.70 13.08 -5.71
N ALA A 6 3.00 12.17 -5.05
CA ALA A 6 3.57 10.90 -4.58
C ALA A 6 2.53 9.77 -4.59
N ILE A 7 3.06 8.56 -4.51
CA ILE A 7 2.32 7.30 -4.37
C ILE A 7 2.98 6.47 -3.28
N SER A 8 2.19 5.65 -2.59
CA SER A 8 2.70 4.64 -1.66
C SER A 8 2.54 3.27 -2.30
N VAL A 9 3.60 2.48 -2.31
CA VAL A 9 3.63 1.16 -2.93
C VAL A 9 3.84 0.12 -1.85
N PHE A 10 2.91 -0.83 -1.75
CA PHE A 10 2.95 -1.91 -0.79
C PHE A 10 3.01 -3.25 -1.52
N ARG A 11 3.92 -4.13 -1.10
CA ARG A 11 3.97 -5.50 -1.61
C ARG A 11 3.04 -6.38 -0.80
N VAL A 12 2.25 -7.22 -1.45
CA VAL A 12 1.41 -8.22 -0.77
C VAL A 12 2.28 -9.35 -0.24
N CYS A 13 2.22 -9.59 1.07
CA CYS A 13 2.87 -10.73 1.72
C CYS A 13 1.99 -11.97 1.72
N ARG A 14 0.71 -11.78 2.05
CA ARG A 14 -0.19 -12.87 2.42
C ARG A 14 -1.64 -12.45 2.25
N VAL A 15 -2.48 -13.39 1.83
CA VAL A 15 -3.94 -13.21 1.83
C VAL A 15 -4.56 -14.33 2.67
N ARG A 16 -5.55 -13.97 3.50
CA ARG A 16 -6.26 -14.89 4.37
C ARG A 16 -7.77 -14.66 4.27
N PRO A 17 -8.60 -15.71 4.23
CA PRO A 17 -10.04 -15.55 4.34
C PRO A 17 -10.40 -14.98 5.72
N TYR A 18 -11.41 -14.13 5.77
CA TYR A 18 -12.00 -13.60 6.98
C TYR A 18 -13.50 -13.88 6.95
N ASP A 19 -13.84 -14.99 7.60
CA ASP A 19 -15.20 -15.52 7.66
C ASP A 19 -15.84 -15.63 6.24
N HIS A 20 -17.16 -15.56 6.16
CA HIS A 20 -17.93 -15.52 4.92
C HIS A 20 -17.98 -14.13 4.25
N VAL A 21 -17.34 -13.12 4.86
CA VAL A 21 -17.48 -11.71 4.46
C VAL A 21 -16.45 -11.29 3.42
N GLY A 22 -15.21 -11.77 3.55
CA GLY A 22 -14.13 -11.37 2.64
C GLY A 22 -12.78 -11.93 3.03
N HIS A 23 -11.74 -11.15 2.76
CA HIS A 23 -10.34 -11.53 3.00
C HIS A 23 -9.60 -10.40 3.74
N VAL A 24 -8.48 -10.75 4.34
CA VAL A 24 -7.49 -9.78 4.83
C VAL A 24 -6.20 -9.98 4.03
N ILE A 25 -5.73 -8.90 3.42
CA ILE A 25 -4.48 -8.81 2.70
C ILE A 25 -3.45 -8.18 3.63
N PHE A 26 -2.36 -8.88 3.89
CA PHE A 26 -1.22 -8.37 4.66
C PHE A 26 -0.15 -7.88 3.71
N VAL A 27 0.40 -6.69 3.96
CA VAL A 27 1.40 -6.05 3.11
C VAL A 27 2.74 -5.79 3.81
N GLU A 28 3.79 -5.61 3.00
CA GLU A 28 5.10 -5.09 3.43
C GLU A 28 5.01 -3.58 3.68
N GLY A 29 4.44 -3.21 4.82
CA GLY A 29 4.52 -1.92 5.47
C GLY A 29 3.62 -1.88 6.70
N THR A 30 3.46 -0.70 7.27
CA THR A 30 2.53 -0.43 8.38
C THR A 30 1.58 0.70 8.02
N SER A 31 0.51 0.89 8.77
CA SER A 31 -0.42 2.00 8.57
C SER A 31 0.25 3.38 8.71
N PHE A 32 1.30 3.47 9.54
CA PHE A 32 2.20 4.63 9.61
C PHE A 32 2.90 4.95 8.28
N SER A 33 3.18 3.93 7.46
CA SER A 33 3.79 4.07 6.13
C SER A 33 2.77 4.53 5.07
N ALA A 34 1.47 4.47 5.38
CA ALA A 34 0.40 4.80 4.46
C ALA A 34 -0.24 6.17 4.73
N CYS A 35 -0.15 6.69 5.98
CA CYS A 35 -0.66 7.99 6.52
C CYS A 35 -1.49 7.85 7.81
N GLU A 36 -1.80 6.66 8.29
CA GLU A 36 -2.88 6.56 9.26
C GLU A 36 -2.46 7.04 10.66
N THR A 37 -2.81 8.26 11.06
CA THR A 37 -3.10 8.59 12.48
C THR A 37 -4.02 9.81 12.71
N TRP A 38 -4.70 10.38 11.70
CA TRP A 38 -5.63 11.50 11.97
C TRP A 38 -7.06 10.99 12.15
N PHE A 39 -7.49 10.94 13.42
CA PHE A 39 -8.90 10.84 13.82
C PHE A 39 -9.66 9.61 13.31
N ASN A 40 -9.04 8.43 13.26
CA ASN A 40 -9.72 7.19 12.86
C ASN A 40 -10.39 7.33 11.47
N SER A 41 -9.82 8.18 10.61
CA SER A 41 -10.38 8.58 9.32
C SER A 41 -9.50 8.06 8.19
N GLU A 42 -10.10 7.25 7.33
CA GLU A 42 -9.45 6.70 6.15
C GLU A 42 -9.63 7.63 4.95
N PHE A 43 -8.55 8.22 4.47
CA PHE A 43 -8.57 9.19 3.35
C PHE A 43 -7.87 8.69 2.07
N LEU A 44 -7.39 7.45 2.08
CA LEU A 44 -6.74 6.82 0.93
C LEU A 44 -7.78 6.50 -0.14
N SER A 45 -7.50 6.77 -1.42
CA SER A 45 -8.27 6.20 -2.53
C SER A 45 -8.06 4.69 -2.62
N ASP A 46 -8.95 3.98 -3.32
CA ASP A 46 -8.74 2.54 -3.56
C ASP A 46 -7.42 2.31 -4.30
N PRO A 47 -6.65 1.27 -3.91
CA PRO A 47 -5.34 1.04 -4.48
C PRO A 47 -5.45 0.48 -5.89
N LEU A 48 -4.49 0.86 -6.74
CA LEU A 48 -4.26 0.18 -8.00
C LEU A 48 -3.56 -1.15 -7.71
N HIS A 49 -4.08 -2.24 -8.26
CA HIS A 49 -3.51 -3.58 -8.14
C HIS A 49 -2.66 -3.91 -9.35
N ILE A 50 -1.36 -4.14 -9.13
CA ILE A 50 -0.39 -4.56 -10.15
C ILE A 50 0.02 -6.02 -9.91
N TYR A 51 -0.30 -6.86 -10.89
CA TYR A 51 0.12 -8.27 -10.91
C TYR A 51 1.62 -8.36 -11.16
N GLN A 52 2.35 -9.08 -10.31
CA GLN A 52 3.78 -9.33 -10.54
C GLN A 52 4.04 -10.65 -11.26
N ASN A 53 3.12 -11.62 -11.20
CA ASN A 53 3.29 -12.92 -11.83
C ASN A 53 2.22 -13.20 -12.90
N ASN A 54 2.47 -12.69 -14.11
CA ASN A 54 1.57 -12.87 -15.26
C ASN A 54 1.46 -14.32 -15.74
N HIS A 55 2.28 -15.25 -15.21
CA HIS A 55 2.23 -16.67 -15.56
C HIS A 55 1.29 -17.48 -14.65
N GLN A 56 0.80 -16.90 -13.55
CA GLN A 56 -0.16 -17.58 -12.70
C GLN A 56 -1.61 -17.27 -13.13
N PRO A 57 -2.53 -18.24 -13.00
CA PRO A 57 -3.96 -18.00 -13.25
C PRO A 57 -4.48 -16.87 -12.37
N LEU A 58 -5.29 -15.96 -12.91
CA LEU A 58 -5.91 -14.91 -12.11
C LEU A 58 -6.79 -15.52 -11.00
N SER A 59 -6.73 -14.93 -9.81
CA SER A 59 -7.61 -15.31 -8.70
C SER A 59 -9.06 -14.95 -9.03
N SER A 60 -10.01 -15.54 -8.30
CA SER A 60 -11.40 -15.06 -8.33
C SER A 60 -11.50 -13.62 -7.81
N ALA A 61 -12.55 -12.92 -8.24
CA ALA A 61 -12.94 -11.66 -7.62
C ALA A 61 -13.23 -11.86 -6.13
N GLY A 62 -13.05 -10.80 -5.36
CA GLY A 62 -13.31 -10.85 -3.94
C GLY A 62 -13.11 -9.51 -3.26
N ASN A 63 -13.62 -9.44 -2.04
CA ASN A 63 -13.56 -8.25 -1.21
C ASN A 63 -12.50 -8.46 -0.13
N ALA A 64 -11.71 -7.43 0.17
CA ALA A 64 -10.68 -7.53 1.19
C ALA A 64 -10.37 -6.22 1.94
N TRP A 65 -10.02 -6.36 3.21
CA TRP A 65 -9.31 -5.34 3.98
C TRP A 65 -7.80 -5.46 3.75
N ILE A 66 -7.08 -4.37 3.96
CA ILE A 66 -5.62 -4.32 3.84
C ILE A 66 -5.04 -3.96 5.21
N ALA A 67 -4.16 -4.81 5.72
CA ALA A 67 -3.48 -4.66 7.01
C ALA A 67 -1.96 -4.62 6.80
N GLY A 68 -1.27 -3.93 7.70
CA GLY A 68 0.19 -3.94 7.78
C GLY A 68 0.73 -5.26 8.35
N HIS A 69 2.03 -5.29 8.61
CA HIS A 69 2.73 -6.48 9.13
C HIS A 69 3.11 -6.40 10.60
N SER A 70 2.75 -5.33 11.32
CA SER A 70 3.03 -5.22 12.75
C SER A 70 2.06 -6.07 13.57
N CYS A 71 2.32 -6.16 14.88
CA CYS A 71 1.48 -6.90 15.80
C CYS A 71 0.38 -6.03 16.45
N LEU A 72 0.18 -4.80 15.99
CA LEU A 72 -0.87 -3.94 16.50
C LEU A 72 -2.19 -4.33 15.85
N ASP A 73 -3.25 -4.43 16.66
CA ASP A 73 -4.60 -4.69 16.15
C ASP A 73 -5.08 -3.57 15.21
N ASP A 74 -4.61 -2.34 15.46
CA ASP A 74 -4.92 -1.15 14.67
C ASP A 74 -3.95 -0.94 13.49
N ASP A 75 -3.09 -1.90 13.14
CA ASP A 75 -2.23 -1.79 11.94
C ASP A 75 -3.00 -2.12 10.67
N VAL A 76 -3.98 -1.26 10.38
CA VAL A 76 -4.92 -1.40 9.28
C VAL A 76 -4.68 -0.28 8.28
N ILE A 77 -4.34 -0.64 7.04
CA ILE A 77 -4.18 0.35 5.96
C ILE A 77 -5.54 0.86 5.50
N THR A 78 -6.53 -0.04 5.43
CA THR A 78 -7.89 0.27 4.95
C THR A 78 -8.94 -0.36 5.86
N ASN A 79 -9.75 0.47 6.50
CA ASN A 79 -10.86 0.06 7.36
C ASN A 79 -12.10 -0.34 6.53
N ARG A 80 -12.21 0.18 5.31
CA ARG A 80 -13.20 -0.25 4.32
C ARG A 80 -12.82 -1.56 3.66
N LEU A 81 -13.86 -2.27 3.22
CA LEU A 81 -13.73 -3.49 2.44
C LEU A 81 -13.63 -3.15 0.95
N ILE A 82 -12.47 -3.41 0.34
CA ILE A 82 -12.17 -3.04 -1.05
C ILE A 82 -12.53 -4.18 -1.99
N ALA A 83 -13.22 -3.87 -3.09
CA ALA A 83 -13.56 -4.83 -4.12
C ALA A 83 -12.40 -5.00 -5.12
N PHE A 84 -11.91 -6.23 -5.25
CA PHE A 84 -10.89 -6.61 -6.23
C PHE A 84 -11.51 -7.46 -7.32
N ALA A 85 -11.24 -7.10 -8.58
CA ALA A 85 -11.60 -7.94 -9.74
C ALA A 85 -10.92 -9.31 -9.68
N HIS A 86 -9.71 -9.36 -9.13
CA HIS A 86 -8.97 -10.58 -8.83
C HIS A 86 -8.27 -10.40 -7.49
N LEU A 87 -8.50 -11.29 -6.52
CA LEU A 87 -7.83 -11.21 -5.24
C LEU A 87 -6.30 -11.20 -5.42
N PRO A 88 -5.60 -10.20 -4.82
CA PRO A 88 -4.14 -10.12 -4.89
C PRO A 88 -3.46 -11.38 -4.37
N LYS A 89 -2.26 -11.64 -4.87
CA LYS A 89 -1.43 -12.77 -4.44
C LYS A 89 -0.13 -12.28 -3.80
N PRO A 90 0.52 -13.12 -2.97
CA PRO A 90 1.87 -12.83 -2.49
C PRO A 90 2.79 -12.42 -3.64
N GLY A 91 3.44 -11.27 -3.50
CA GLY A 91 4.30 -10.66 -4.50
C GLY A 91 3.63 -9.55 -5.32
N ASP A 92 2.31 -9.50 -5.45
CA ASP A 92 1.62 -8.40 -6.15
C ASP A 92 1.84 -7.06 -5.44
N LEU A 93 1.64 -5.95 -6.16
CA LEU A 93 1.76 -4.60 -5.60
C LEU A 93 0.39 -3.93 -5.49
N LEU A 94 0.17 -3.24 -4.38
CA LEU A 94 -0.93 -2.33 -4.15
C LEU A 94 -0.38 -0.90 -4.11
N ILE A 95 -0.91 -0.04 -4.97
CA ILE A 95 -0.42 1.33 -5.14
C ILE A 95 -1.51 2.31 -4.73
N PHE A 96 -1.28 3.03 -3.64
CA PHE A 96 -2.12 4.13 -3.21
C PHE A 96 -1.65 5.42 -3.88
N ALA A 97 -2.55 6.06 -4.62
CA ALA A 97 -2.26 7.31 -5.30
C ALA A 97 -2.36 8.51 -4.34
N ASN A 98 -1.69 9.61 -4.72
CA ASN A 98 -1.81 10.93 -4.10
C ASN A 98 -1.28 11.03 -2.66
N THR A 99 -0.41 10.15 -2.20
CA THR A 99 -0.05 10.04 -0.77
C THR A 99 0.95 11.09 -0.25
N ALA A 100 1.29 12.12 -1.01
CA ALA A 100 2.28 13.13 -0.60
C ALA A 100 1.77 14.10 0.49
N GLY A 101 0.47 14.41 0.49
CA GLY A 101 -0.14 15.35 1.45
C GLY A 101 -0.50 14.73 2.80
N TYR A 102 -0.14 13.48 2.98
CA TYR A 102 -0.74 12.59 3.95
C TYR A 102 0.20 12.34 5.14
N GLN A 103 1.00 13.35 5.51
CA GLN A 103 1.81 13.36 6.73
C GLN A 103 2.70 12.13 6.96
N MET A 104 3.04 11.35 5.92
CA MET A 104 3.92 10.19 6.04
C MET A 104 5.22 10.59 6.72
N ASP A 105 5.79 11.73 6.31
CA ASP A 105 7.02 12.30 6.89
C ASP A 105 6.94 12.60 8.39
N LEU A 106 5.74 12.73 8.97
CA LEU A 106 5.55 12.96 10.41
C LEU A 106 5.40 11.66 11.21
N LEU A 107 4.84 10.62 10.61
CA LEU A 107 4.39 9.40 11.32
C LEU A 107 5.29 8.20 11.07
N GLU A 108 5.96 8.18 9.93
CA GLU A 108 6.85 7.10 9.53
C GLU A 108 7.97 6.93 10.55
N ASN A 109 8.11 5.70 11.05
CA ASN A 109 9.08 5.40 12.08
C ASN A 109 9.53 3.93 11.98
N GLN A 110 10.66 3.62 12.61
CA GLN A 110 11.23 2.27 12.63
C GLN A 110 10.57 1.39 13.71
N PHE A 111 9.23 1.31 13.70
CA PHE A 111 8.49 0.48 14.63
C PHE A 111 8.97 -0.97 14.57
N HIS A 112 9.21 -1.58 15.74
CA HIS A 112 9.83 -2.91 15.86
C HIS A 112 11.14 -3.09 15.06
N ARG A 113 11.89 -2.01 14.80
CA ARG A 113 13.14 -2.03 14.02
C ARG A 113 12.96 -2.49 12.57
N HIS A 114 11.74 -2.45 12.05
CA HIS A 114 11.55 -2.55 10.61
C HIS A 114 12.15 -1.31 9.93
N PRO A 115 12.80 -1.47 8.77
CA PRO A 115 13.35 -0.34 8.05
C PRO A 115 12.23 0.60 7.61
N LEU A 116 12.55 1.89 7.52
CA LEU A 116 11.66 2.84 6.88
C LEU A 116 11.46 2.42 5.41
N PRO A 117 10.27 2.64 4.84
CA PRO A 117 10.05 2.58 3.40
C PRO A 117 11.14 3.33 2.62
N THR A 118 11.62 2.71 1.54
CA THR A 118 12.55 3.37 0.63
C THR A 118 11.82 4.49 -0.11
N ARG A 119 12.23 5.74 0.13
CA ARG A 119 11.73 6.88 -0.64
C ARG A 119 12.49 7.00 -1.97
N LEU A 120 11.72 7.17 -3.04
CA LEU A 120 12.23 7.33 -4.39
C LEU A 120 11.67 8.63 -4.99
N THR A 121 12.56 9.44 -5.55
CA THR A 121 12.17 10.57 -6.39
C THR A 121 12.16 10.12 -7.85
N ALA A 122 11.09 10.46 -8.57
CA ALA A 122 10.97 10.23 -10.01
C ALA A 122 11.08 11.56 -10.76
N VAL A 123 12.06 11.67 -11.68
CA VAL A 123 12.23 12.83 -12.57
C VAL A 123 12.16 12.41 -14.02
N ILE A 124 11.53 13.23 -14.86
CA ILE A 124 11.48 12.98 -16.30
C ILE A 124 12.77 13.51 -16.95
N ASN A 125 13.48 12.64 -17.66
CA ASN A 125 14.70 13.02 -18.39
C ASN A 125 14.40 13.70 -19.74
N SER A 126 15.45 14.15 -20.42
CA SER A 126 15.37 14.76 -21.76
C SER A 126 14.73 13.86 -22.83
N HIS A 127 14.65 12.55 -22.60
CA HIS A 127 14.02 11.56 -23.47
C HIS A 127 12.59 11.19 -23.03
N GLN A 128 11.96 11.99 -22.17
CA GLN A 128 10.62 11.74 -21.62
C GLN A 128 10.46 10.41 -20.88
N LYS A 129 11.56 9.87 -20.32
CA LYS A 129 11.53 8.66 -19.49
C LYS A 129 11.70 9.01 -18.01
N PRO A 130 10.97 8.34 -17.10
CA PRO A 130 11.20 8.50 -15.68
C PRO A 130 12.54 7.90 -15.29
N ILE A 131 13.31 8.64 -14.50
CA ILE A 131 14.50 8.19 -13.78
C ILE A 131 14.17 8.22 -12.30
N PHE A 132 14.49 7.13 -11.60
CA PHE A 132 14.28 7.01 -10.16
C PHE A 132 15.60 7.15 -9.42
N THR A 133 15.61 7.97 -8.37
CA THR A 133 16.74 8.12 -7.45
C THR A 133 16.27 7.91 -6.03
N ILE A 134 17.12 7.35 -5.17
CA ILE A 134 16.83 7.26 -3.73
C ILE A 134 16.81 8.68 -3.17
N ASP A 135 15.75 8.99 -2.44
CA ASP A 135 15.60 10.22 -1.67
C ASP A 135 16.17 9.94 -0.27
N ASN A 136 17.30 10.59 0.06
CA ASN A 136 18.07 10.37 1.29
C ASN A 136 17.73 11.43 2.34
#